data_AF-A0A414A8F9-F1
#
_entry.id   AF-A0A414A8F9-F1
#
_cell.length_a   1.000
_cell.length_b   1.000
_cell.length_c   1.000
_cell.angle_alpha   90.00
_cell.angle_beta   90.00
_cell.angle_gamma   90.00
#
_symmetry.space_group_name_H-M   'P 1'
#
loop_
_entity.id
_entity.type
_entity.pdbx_description
1 polymer ?
#
loop_
_entity_poly.entity_id
_entity_poly.type
_entity_poly.pdbx_seq_one_letter_code
_entity_poly.pdbx_strand_id
1 'polypeptide(L)'
;MKENMKCPKCGRDTEWLRALSRVDNKTMICDECGTKEALDAAGLTEGSSVRNAILGCIGRGSTPQERTEAKVRATGNKWAMENFRDTHN
;
A
#
# COMPACT_ATOMS: atom_id res chain seq x y z
N MET A 1 -9.61 19.85 5.51
CA MET A 1 -8.42 19.27 6.19
C MET A 1 -8.74 17.81 6.44
N LYS A 2 -7.89 16.88 6.00
CA LYS A 2 -8.08 15.44 6.26
C LYS A 2 -7.63 15.18 7.69
N GLU A 3 -8.53 14.67 8.52
CA GLU A 3 -8.24 14.38 9.92
C GLU A 3 -7.51 13.02 9.97
N ASN A 4 -6.24 13.03 10.35
CA ASN A 4 -5.47 11.80 10.46
C ASN A 4 -5.94 11.02 11.69
N MET A 5 -6.38 9.79 11.46
CA MET A 5 -6.81 8.84 12.50
C MET A 5 -5.67 7.91 12.85
N LYS A 6 -5.50 7.57 14.13
CA LYS A 6 -4.56 6.54 14.55
C LYS A 6 -5.22 5.17 14.54
N CYS A 7 -4.60 4.22 13.84
CA CYS A 7 -5.04 2.83 13.89
C CYS A 7 -4.86 2.27 15.31
N PRO A 8 -5.91 1.77 15.98
CA PRO A 8 -5.79 1.25 17.34
C PRO A 8 -4.95 -0.04 17.42
N LYS A 9 -4.73 -0.71 16.29
CA LYS A 9 -3.95 -1.95 16.22
C LYS A 9 -2.45 -1.73 16.03
N CYS A 10 -2.04 -0.78 15.20
CA CYS A 10 -0.60 -0.54 14.89
C CYS A 10 -0.11 0.86 15.24
N GLY A 11 -0.98 1.76 15.70
CA GLY A 11 -0.63 3.12 16.10
C GLY A 11 -0.29 4.10 14.97
N ARG A 12 -0.22 3.65 13.71
CA ARG A 12 0.09 4.51 12.56
C ARG A 12 -1.06 5.45 12.23
N ASP A 13 -0.69 6.68 11.87
CA ASP A 13 -1.61 7.66 11.32
C ASP A 13 -2.04 7.23 9.91
N THR A 14 -3.34 7.36 9.66
CA THR A 14 -3.97 7.07 8.37
C THR A 14 -5.04 8.12 8.11
N GLU A 15 -5.31 8.37 6.84
CA GLU A 15 -6.39 9.28 6.45
C GLU A 15 -7.76 8.74 6.90
N TRP A 16 -7.92 7.41 6.96
CA TRP A 16 -9.17 6.75 7.34
C TRP A 16 -8.91 5.36 7.94
N LEU A 17 -9.84 4.89 8.78
CA LEU A 17 -9.93 3.49 9.22
C LEU A 17 -11.07 2.82 8.45
N ARG A 18 -10.77 1.99 7.43
CA ARG A 18 -11.80 1.40 6.56
C ARG A 18 -12.07 -0.08 6.81
N ALA A 19 -11.24 -0.75 7.60
CA ALA A 19 -11.37 -2.18 7.85
C ALA A 19 -11.98 -2.45 9.22
N LEU A 20 -12.99 -3.33 9.29
CA LEU A 20 -13.50 -3.87 10.54
C LEU A 20 -12.61 -5.03 10.99
N SER A 21 -12.17 -5.01 12.25
CA SER A 21 -11.32 -6.05 12.85
C SER A 21 -12.02 -7.41 12.82
N ARG A 22 -11.33 -8.45 12.33
CA ARG A 22 -11.81 -9.84 12.34
C ARG A 22 -11.66 -10.52 13.70
N VAL A 23 -10.91 -9.92 14.62
CA VAL A 23 -10.71 -10.45 15.97
C VAL A 23 -11.94 -10.19 16.85
N ASP A 24 -12.52 -8.99 16.74
CA ASP A 24 -13.62 -8.55 17.63
C ASP A 24 -14.90 -8.13 16.89
N ASN A 25 -14.85 -8.04 15.55
CA ASN A 25 -15.94 -7.61 14.67
C ASN A 25 -16.58 -6.25 15.06
N LYS A 26 -15.79 -5.36 15.70
CA LYS A 26 -16.26 -4.08 16.25
C LYS A 26 -15.29 -2.94 15.99
N THR A 27 -13.99 -3.19 16.13
CA THR A 27 -12.97 -2.16 16.06
C THR A 27 -12.63 -1.81 14.61
N MET A 28 -12.74 -0.53 14.25
CA MET A 28 -12.22 -0.04 12.97
C MET A 28 -10.70 0.10 13.01
N ILE A 29 -10.01 -0.45 12.01
CA ILE A 29 -8.55 -0.50 11.87
C ILE A 29 -8.12 -0.04 10.46
N CYS A 30 -6.83 0.20 10.27
CA CYS A 30 -6.30 0.56 8.95
C CYS A 30 -6.30 -0.63 7.98
N ASP A 31 -6.31 -0.33 6.68
CA ASP A 31 -6.43 -1.29 5.58
C ASP A 31 -5.33 -2.37 5.62
N GLU A 32 -4.10 -1.98 5.98
CA GLU A 32 -2.98 -2.93 6.10
C GLU A 32 -3.17 -3.89 7.28
N CYS A 33 -3.65 -3.40 8.43
CA CYS A 33 -3.95 -4.25 9.58
C CYS A 33 -5.11 -5.21 9.29
N GLY A 34 -6.16 -4.70 8.64
CA GLY A 34 -7.30 -5.52 8.25
C GLY A 34 -6.93 -6.61 7.24
N THR A 35 -6.01 -6.31 6.31
CA THR A 35 -5.53 -7.32 5.37
C THR A 35 -4.67 -8.39 6.05
N LYS A 36 -3.81 -8.01 7.01
CA LYS A 36 -3.04 -8.99 7.81
C LYS A 36 -3.97 -9.95 8.54
N GLU A 37 -5.02 -9.45 9.18
CA GLU A 37 -6.02 -10.30 9.84
C GLU A 37 -6.77 -11.21 8.86
N ALA A 38 -7.09 -10.71 7.66
CA ALA A 38 -7.74 -11.52 6.63
C ALA A 38 -6.85 -12.67 6.18
N LEU A 39 -5.55 -12.41 6.00
CA LEU A 39 -4.56 -13.40 5.62
C LEU A 39 -4.33 -14.44 6.72
N ASP A 40 -4.27 -13.99 7.99
CA ASP A 40 -4.15 -14.89 9.14
C ASP A 40 -5.37 -15.82 9.22
N ALA A 41 -6.59 -15.30 9.06
CA ALA A 41 -7.82 -16.09 9.05
C ALA A 41 -7.90 -17.07 7.87
N ALA A 42 -7.25 -16.77 6.75
CA ALA A 42 -7.14 -17.65 5.59
C ALA A 42 -6.02 -18.70 5.71
N GLY A 43 -5.30 -18.75 6.84
CA GLY A 43 -4.16 -19.65 7.05
C GLY A 43 -2.88 -19.25 6.30
N LEU A 44 -2.83 -18.03 5.74
CA LEU A 44 -1.66 -17.48 5.06
C LEU A 44 -0.77 -16.76 6.08
N THR A 45 -0.07 -17.53 6.91
CA THR A 45 0.78 -17.04 7.99
C THR A 45 2.11 -16.43 7.50
N GLU A 46 2.85 -15.82 8.41
CA GLU A 46 4.18 -15.25 8.15
C GLU A 46 5.11 -16.26 7.46
N GLY A 47 5.87 -15.79 6.47
CA GLY A 47 6.73 -16.64 5.65
C GLY A 47 6.06 -17.22 4.39
N SER A 48 4.73 -17.15 4.26
CA SER A 48 4.05 -17.51 3.02
C SER A 48 4.46 -16.56 1.88
N SER A 49 4.92 -17.12 0.76
CA SER A 49 5.24 -16.35 -0.45
C SER A 49 4.02 -15.59 -0.97
N VAL A 50 2.84 -16.19 -0.86
CA VAL A 50 1.55 -15.58 -1.23
C VAL A 50 1.23 -14.39 -0.31
N ARG A 51 1.42 -14.54 1.00
CA ARG A 51 1.24 -13.44 1.97
C ARG A 51 2.14 -12.25 1.60
N ASN A 52 3.42 -12.51 1.36
CA ASN A 52 4.39 -11.47 1.02
C ASN A 52 4.02 -10.75 -0.29
N ALA A 53 3.56 -11.49 -1.30
CA ALA A 53 3.10 -10.90 -2.56
C ALA A 53 1.87 -10.00 -2.36
N ILE A 54 0.90 -10.43 -1.55
CA ILE A 54 -0.31 -9.64 -1.26
C ILE A 54 0.04 -8.40 -0.45
N LEU A 55 0.80 -8.53 0.64
CA LEU A 55 1.21 -7.40 1.47
C LEU A 55 2.06 -6.40 0.68
N GLY A 56 2.92 -6.86 -0.23
CA GLY A 56 3.68 -6.01 -1.13
C GLY A 56 2.85 -5.26 -2.18
N CYS A 57 1.55 -5.55 -2.29
CA CYS A 57 0.60 -4.81 -3.12
C CYS A 57 -0.17 -3.73 -2.33
N ILE A 58 -0.20 -3.83 -1.00
CA ILE A 58 -0.85 -2.86 -0.12
C ILE A 58 0.00 -1.59 -0.07
N GLY A 59 -0.62 -0.43 -0.28
CA GLY A 59 0.13 0.82 -0.33
C GLY A 59 0.93 1.01 -1.62
N ARG A 60 0.65 0.25 -2.70
CA ARG A 60 1.07 0.62 -4.06
C ARG A 60 0.29 1.87 -4.49
N GLY A 61 0.69 2.99 -3.90
CA GLY A 61 0.24 4.33 -4.27
C GLY A 61 0.81 4.79 -5.61
N SER A 62 1.68 4.00 -6.25
CA SER A 62 2.20 4.33 -7.57
C SER A 62 1.23 3.94 -8.67
N THR A 63 0.72 4.96 -9.35
CA THR A 63 0.07 4.90 -10.64
C THR A 63 0.96 4.15 -11.66
N PRO A 64 0.38 3.54 -12.72
CA PRO A 64 1.16 3.00 -13.84
C PRO A 64 2.22 3.98 -14.38
N GLN A 65 1.89 5.27 -14.39
CA GLN A 65 2.75 6.37 -14.78
C GLN A 65 3.96 6.49 -13.85
N GLU A 66 3.76 6.59 -12.53
CA GLU A 66 4.87 6.66 -11.56
C GLU A 66 5.78 5.43 -11.60
N ARG A 67 5.22 4.25 -11.88
CA ARG A 67 6.03 3.03 -12.09
C ARG A 67 6.89 3.12 -13.35
N THR A 68 6.36 3.72 -14.42
CA THR A 68 7.09 3.93 -15.66
C THR A 68 8.17 5.00 -15.47
N GLU A 69 7.83 6.10 -14.78
CA GLU A 69 8.77 7.15 -14.42
C GLU A 69 9.96 6.59 -13.62
N ALA A 70 9.71 5.74 -12.62
CA ALA A 70 10.75 5.11 -11.83
C ALA A 70 11.71 4.27 -12.69
N LYS A 71 11.19 3.51 -13.66
CA LYS A 71 12.00 2.73 -14.61
C LYS A 71 12.82 3.64 -15.53
N VAL A 72 12.22 4.71 -16.07
CA VAL A 72 12.92 5.68 -16.93
C VAL A 72 14.05 6.36 -16.15
N ARG A 73 13.80 6.82 -14.92
CA ARG A 73 14.82 7.41 -14.05
C ARG A 73 15.96 6.45 -13.74
N ALA A 74 15.66 5.17 -13.49
CA ALA A 74 16.66 4.15 -13.20
C ALA A 74 17.63 3.90 -14.37
N THR A 75 17.26 4.24 -15.61
CA THR A 75 18.18 4.14 -16.76
C THR A 75 19.31 5.17 -16.74
N GLY A 76 19.14 6.27 -16.00
CA GLY A 76 20.07 7.41 -16.02
C GLY A 76 20.14 8.17 -17.35
N ASN A 77 19.30 7.83 -18.33
CA ASN A 77 19.31 8.47 -19.64
C ASN A 77 18.58 9.82 -19.58
N LYS A 78 19.33 10.91 -19.73
CA LYS A 78 18.81 12.28 -19.68
C LYS A 78 17.69 12.54 -20.69
N TRP A 79 17.89 12.13 -21.94
CA TRP A 79 16.90 12.31 -23.00
C TRP A 79 15.60 11.56 -22.69
N ALA A 80 15.68 10.32 -22.20
CA ALA A 80 14.50 9.54 -21.84
C ALA A 80 13.74 10.17 -20.66
N MET A 81 14.45 10.70 -19.66
CA MET A 81 13.83 11.39 -18.52
C MET A 81 13.13 12.69 -18.92
N GLU A 82 13.74 13.49 -19.79
CA GLU A 82 13.15 14.75 -20.29
C GLU A 82 11.92 14.48 -21.15
N ASN A 83 12.03 13.57 -22.14
CA ASN A 83 10.91 13.19 -23.00
C ASN A 83 9.70 12.64 -22.20
N PHE A 84 9.96 11.86 -21.14
CA PHE A 84 8.89 11.36 -20.27
C PHE A 84 8.14 12.50 -19.57
N ARG A 85 8.87 13.51 -19.05
CA ARG A 85 8.25 14.68 -18.40
C ARG A 85 7.42 15.50 -19.37
N ASP A 86 7.93 15.75 -20.57
CA ASP A 86 7.25 16.59 -21.56
C ASP A 86 5.93 15.97 -22.06
N THR A 87 5.83 14.64 -22.04
CA THR A 87 4.69 13.89 -22.58
C THR A 87 3.65 13.47 -21.54
N HIS A 88 3.97 13.55 -20.24
CA HIS A 88 3.12 13.04 -19.14
C HIS A 88 2.80 14.10 -18.06
N ASN A 89 2.91 15.41 -18.40
CA ASN A 89 2.43 16.52 -17.56
C ASN A 89 0.90 16.53 -17.41
#